data_AF-A0A834AYD3-F1
#
_entry.id   AF-A0A834AYD3-F1
#
_cell.length_a   1.000
_cell.length_b   1.000
_cell.length_c   1.000
_cell.angle_alpha   90.00
_cell.angle_beta   90.00
_cell.angle_gamma   90.00
#
_symmetry.space_group_name_H-M   'P 1'
#
loop_
_entity.id
_entity.type
_entity.pdbx_description
1 polymer ?
#
loop_
_entity_poly.entity_id
_entity_poly.type
_entity_poly.pdbx_seq_one_letter_code
_entity_poly.pdbx_strand_id
1 'polypeptide(L)'
;MVVDIVRELKQQNAQLVYVCDPVMGDKWDGEGSMYVPEDLLPVYKEKVVPVADIITPNQFEAELLSGRKIHSQDEALAVMDVLHSMGPDTVVITSSDLPSPRGSDYLIVLGSQRTRHPDGSVVTERIRMDIRKVDAVFVGTGDLFAAMLLAWTHKHPNNLKVACEKTVSAMHHVLQRTIKCAQAQAGTDRSPARPSWS
;
A
#
# COMPACT_ATOMS: atom_id res chain seq x y z
N MET A 1 9.37 -20.91 -5.88
CA MET A 1 8.39 -19.87 -5.49
C MET A 1 9.12 -18.54 -5.32
N VAL A 2 8.47 -17.37 -5.46
CA VAL A 2 9.14 -16.06 -5.32
C VAL A 2 9.94 -15.93 -4.02
N VAL A 3 9.43 -16.53 -2.94
CA VAL A 3 10.07 -16.59 -1.62
C VAL A 3 11.45 -17.24 -1.66
N ASP A 4 11.62 -18.31 -2.45
CA ASP A 4 12.90 -19.02 -2.55
C ASP A 4 13.95 -18.13 -3.22
N ILE A 5 13.53 -17.41 -4.28
CA ILE A 5 14.38 -16.44 -5.00
C ILE A 5 14.77 -15.30 -4.06
N VAL A 6 13.82 -14.73 -3.33
CA VAL A 6 14.10 -13.64 -2.37
C VAL A 6 15.09 -14.10 -1.30
N ARG A 7 14.92 -15.32 -0.77
CA ARG A 7 15.84 -15.88 0.23
C ARG A 7 17.24 -16.08 -0.33
N GLU A 8 17.37 -16.64 -1.53
CA GLU A 8 18.66 -16.83 -2.20
C GLU A 8 19.36 -15.48 -2.46
N LEU A 9 18.62 -14.49 -2.98
CA LEU A 9 19.15 -13.16 -3.23
C LEU A 9 19.57 -12.45 -1.94
N LYS A 10 18.80 -12.60 -0.84
CA LYS A 10 19.15 -12.05 0.47
C LYS A 10 20.38 -12.71 1.10
N GLN A 11 20.66 -13.98 0.81
CA GLN A 11 21.91 -14.63 1.22
C GLN A 11 23.13 -14.01 0.53
N GLN A 12 22.98 -13.58 -0.72
CA GLN A 12 24.06 -12.91 -1.47
C GLN A 12 24.17 -11.42 -1.13
N ASN A 13 23.04 -10.77 -0.82
CA ASN A 13 22.97 -9.36 -0.44
C ASN A 13 21.95 -9.15 0.68
N ALA A 14 22.42 -9.11 1.93
CA ALA A 14 21.58 -8.86 3.10
C ALA A 14 20.91 -7.47 3.11
N GLN A 15 21.36 -6.54 2.27
CA GLN A 15 20.75 -5.20 2.12
C GLN A 15 19.70 -5.15 1.01
N LEU A 16 19.40 -6.26 0.34
CA LEU A 16 18.36 -6.32 -0.69
C LEU A 16 16.99 -6.07 -0.06
N VAL A 17 16.28 -5.08 -0.60
CA VAL A 17 14.92 -4.72 -0.17
C VAL A 17 13.91 -5.43 -1.07
N TYR A 18 13.04 -6.23 -0.47
CA TYR A 18 11.87 -6.82 -1.10
C TYR A 18 10.60 -6.09 -0.65
N VAL A 19 9.88 -5.54 -1.64
CA VAL A 19 8.56 -4.92 -1.46
C VAL A 19 7.51 -5.90 -1.96
N CYS A 20 6.56 -6.24 -1.10
CA CYS A 20 5.44 -7.10 -1.44
C CYS A 20 4.14 -6.28 -1.42
N ASP A 21 3.50 -6.17 -2.58
CA ASP A 21 2.13 -5.70 -2.68
C ASP A 21 1.20 -6.92 -2.63
N PRO A 22 0.48 -7.17 -1.52
CA PRO A 22 -0.26 -8.41 -1.32
C PRO A 22 -1.62 -8.35 -2.02
N VAL A 23 -1.60 -8.19 -3.35
CA VAL A 23 -2.77 -8.01 -4.21
C VAL A 23 -3.69 -9.23 -4.12
N MET A 24 -4.64 -9.17 -3.20
CA MET A 24 -5.57 -10.26 -2.89
C MET A 24 -7.01 -9.86 -3.11
N GLY A 25 -7.35 -8.59 -2.97
CA GLY A 25 -8.73 -8.12 -3.08
C GLY A 25 -8.91 -6.69 -2.63
N ASP A 26 -10.11 -6.17 -2.81
CA ASP A 26 -10.48 -4.83 -2.34
C ASP A 26 -11.96 -4.82 -1.94
N LYS A 27 -12.41 -3.74 -1.29
CA LYS A 27 -13.82 -3.50 -1.02
C LYS A 27 -14.48 -2.84 -2.22
N TRP A 28 -15.40 -3.54 -2.89
CA TRP A 28 -16.31 -2.94 -3.85
C TRP A 28 -17.72 -2.83 -3.29
N ASP A 29 -18.29 -1.63 -3.39
CA ASP A 29 -19.63 -1.28 -2.92
C ASP A 29 -19.92 -1.63 -1.44
N GLY A 30 -18.87 -1.64 -0.60
CA GLY A 30 -18.95 -1.95 0.83
C GLY A 30 -18.76 -3.44 1.18
N GLU A 31 -18.70 -4.32 0.18
CA GLU A 31 -18.39 -5.74 0.35
C GLU A 31 -16.95 -6.03 -0.09
N GLY A 32 -16.19 -6.74 0.76
CA GLY A 32 -14.84 -7.17 0.43
C GLY A 32 -14.85 -8.40 -0.48
N SER A 33 -14.13 -8.35 -1.59
CA SER A 33 -14.03 -9.48 -2.52
C SER A 33 -12.57 -9.82 -2.82
N MET A 34 -12.26 -11.12 -2.79
CA MET A 34 -10.96 -11.64 -3.19
C MET A 34 -10.87 -11.74 -4.71
N TYR A 35 -9.82 -11.19 -5.30
CA TYR A 35 -9.47 -11.36 -6.72
C TYR A 35 -8.77 -12.69 -6.98
N VAL A 36 -8.28 -13.33 -5.92
CA VAL A 36 -7.47 -14.54 -5.97
C VAL A 36 -8.13 -15.66 -5.15
N PRO A 37 -7.83 -16.94 -5.42
CA PRO A 37 -8.33 -18.04 -4.60
C PRO A 37 -8.01 -17.86 -3.11
N GLU A 38 -8.98 -18.15 -2.24
CA GLU A 38 -8.83 -18.00 -0.78
C GLU A 38 -7.64 -18.79 -0.22
N ASP A 39 -7.31 -19.92 -0.86
CA ASP A 39 -6.18 -20.78 -0.52
C ASP A 39 -4.80 -20.09 -0.65
N LEU A 40 -4.73 -18.91 -1.27
CA LEU A 40 -3.50 -18.11 -1.32
C LEU A 40 -3.28 -17.26 -0.07
N LEU A 41 -4.31 -16.97 0.72
CA LEU A 41 -4.15 -16.18 1.94
C LEU A 41 -3.15 -16.81 2.94
N PRO A 42 -3.20 -18.14 3.22
CA PRO A 42 -2.17 -18.80 4.02
C PRO A 42 -0.76 -18.66 3.42
N VAL A 43 -0.62 -18.73 2.08
CA VAL A 43 0.67 -18.58 1.40
C VAL A 43 1.24 -17.17 1.64
N TYR A 44 0.42 -16.14 1.53
CA TYR A 44 0.84 -14.77 1.85
C TYR A 44 1.26 -14.64 3.31
N LYS A 45 0.43 -15.10 4.25
CA LYS A 45 0.69 -14.99 5.69
C LYS A 45 1.94 -15.73 6.16
N GLU A 46 2.11 -16.97 5.69
CA GLU A 46 3.11 -17.89 6.25
C GLU A 46 4.43 -17.87 5.47
N LYS A 47 4.41 -17.44 4.19
CA LYS A 47 5.57 -17.57 3.31
C LYS A 47 6.03 -16.25 2.71
N VAL A 48 5.11 -15.42 2.20
CA VAL A 48 5.47 -14.20 1.44
C VAL A 48 5.74 -13.01 2.36
N VAL A 49 4.80 -12.64 3.23
CA VAL A 49 4.94 -11.51 4.16
C VAL A 49 6.17 -11.67 5.07
N PRO A 50 6.48 -12.86 5.60
CA PRO A 50 7.64 -13.02 6.49
C PRO A 50 9.02 -12.76 5.86
N VAL A 51 9.13 -12.72 4.54
CA VAL A 51 10.40 -12.41 3.85
C VAL A 51 10.43 -11.00 3.27
N ALA A 52 9.33 -10.26 3.31
CA ALA A 52 9.22 -8.89 2.84
C ALA A 52 9.81 -7.90 3.85
N ASP A 53 10.48 -6.87 3.35
CA ASP A 53 10.97 -5.74 4.15
C ASP A 53 9.91 -4.62 4.21
N ILE A 54 9.16 -4.49 3.11
CA ILE A 54 8.08 -3.53 2.96
C ILE A 54 6.84 -4.25 2.44
N ILE A 55 5.68 -3.97 3.03
CA ILE A 55 4.39 -4.37 2.47
C ILE A 55 3.48 -3.17 2.23
N THR A 56 2.67 -3.23 1.17
CA THR A 56 1.77 -2.13 0.75
C THR A 56 0.28 -2.51 0.68
N PRO A 57 -0.29 -3.22 1.67
CA PRO A 57 -1.68 -3.65 1.60
C PRO A 57 -2.65 -2.47 1.51
N ASN A 58 -3.80 -2.65 0.87
CA ASN A 58 -4.96 -1.81 1.16
C ASN A 58 -5.59 -2.20 2.53
N GLN A 59 -6.61 -1.48 2.98
CA GLN A 59 -7.28 -1.81 4.25
C GLN A 59 -7.82 -3.24 4.28
N PHE A 60 -8.48 -3.71 3.22
CA PHE A 60 -9.08 -5.04 3.17
C PHE A 60 -8.02 -6.14 3.30
N GLU A 61 -6.92 -6.02 2.58
CA GLU A 61 -5.78 -6.93 2.63
C GLU A 61 -5.10 -6.90 4.00
N ALA A 62 -4.94 -5.73 4.61
CA ALA A 62 -4.41 -5.59 5.96
C ALA A 62 -5.30 -6.29 6.99
N GLU A 63 -6.62 -6.19 6.86
CA GLU A 63 -7.59 -6.89 7.70
C GLU A 63 -7.49 -8.42 7.51
N LEU A 64 -7.37 -8.89 6.27
CA LEU A 64 -7.20 -10.31 5.95
C LEU A 64 -5.91 -10.87 6.53
N LEU A 65 -4.78 -10.18 6.31
CA LEU A 65 -3.45 -10.59 6.78
C LEU A 65 -3.40 -10.64 8.31
N SER A 66 -3.89 -9.60 8.98
CA SER A 66 -3.86 -9.49 10.44
C SER A 66 -4.96 -10.28 11.16
N GLY A 67 -6.06 -10.61 10.46
CA GLY A 67 -7.26 -11.19 11.07
C GLY A 67 -8.03 -10.22 11.98
N ARG A 68 -7.77 -8.91 11.88
CA ARG A 68 -8.40 -7.85 12.69
C ARG A 68 -9.08 -6.82 11.79
N LYS A 69 -10.17 -6.24 12.27
CA LYS A 69 -10.88 -5.18 11.54
C LYS A 69 -10.30 -3.79 11.82
N ILE A 70 -10.48 -2.89 10.86
CA ILE A 70 -10.05 -1.49 10.96
C ILE A 70 -11.28 -0.58 10.81
N HIS A 71 -11.68 0.02 11.92
CA HIS A 71 -12.75 1.02 12.00
C HIS A 71 -12.26 2.37 12.55
N SER A 72 -11.07 2.39 13.13
CA SER A 72 -10.42 3.60 13.64
C SER A 72 -8.93 3.65 13.29
N GLN A 73 -8.33 4.83 13.45
CA GLN A 73 -6.89 4.98 13.28
C GLN A 73 -6.11 4.13 14.29
N ASP A 74 -6.56 4.06 15.54
CA ASP A 74 -5.88 3.27 16.58
C ASP A 74 -5.89 1.76 16.26
N GLU A 75 -7.01 1.27 15.72
CA GLU A 75 -7.09 -0.11 15.21
C GLU A 75 -6.18 -0.34 14.01
N ALA A 76 -6.09 0.62 13.09
CA ALA A 76 -5.16 0.53 11.96
C ALA A 76 -3.70 0.44 12.44
N LEU A 77 -3.33 1.22 13.46
CA LEU A 77 -2.00 1.17 14.07
C LEU A 77 -1.75 -0.18 14.76
N ALA A 78 -2.75 -0.73 15.47
CA ALA A 78 -2.66 -2.04 16.07
C ALA A 78 -2.53 -3.16 15.00
N VAL A 79 -3.21 -3.01 13.87
CA VAL A 79 -3.05 -3.90 12.71
C VAL A 79 -1.64 -3.82 12.15
N MET A 80 -1.08 -2.62 11.97
CA MET A 80 0.30 -2.46 11.53
C MET A 80 1.29 -3.13 12.49
N ASP A 81 1.04 -3.08 13.79
CA ASP A 81 1.89 -3.78 14.77
C ASP A 81 1.84 -5.30 14.63
N VAL A 82 0.66 -5.86 14.33
CA VAL A 82 0.51 -7.29 13.98
C VAL A 82 1.28 -7.60 12.71
N LEU A 83 1.13 -6.78 11.66
CA LEU A 83 1.83 -6.98 10.39
C LEU A 83 3.35 -6.91 10.55
N HIS A 84 3.87 -5.98 11.35
CA HIS A 84 5.29 -5.93 11.68
C HIS A 84 5.77 -7.22 12.39
N SER A 85 4.93 -7.80 13.27
CA SER A 85 5.28 -9.06 13.94
C SER A 85 5.37 -10.25 12.99
N MET A 86 4.82 -10.13 11.78
CA MET A 86 4.91 -11.17 10.75
C MET A 86 6.24 -11.15 9.99
N GLY A 87 7.02 -10.05 10.04
CA GLY A 87 8.28 -9.93 9.31
C GLY A 87 8.67 -8.51 8.90
N PRO A 88 7.83 -7.75 8.18
CA PRO A 88 8.25 -6.50 7.55
C PRO A 88 8.53 -5.39 8.56
N ASP A 89 9.63 -4.68 8.35
CA ASP A 89 9.97 -3.48 9.12
C ASP A 89 9.18 -2.25 8.65
N THR A 90 8.67 -2.24 7.42
CA THR A 90 7.83 -1.15 6.89
C THR A 90 6.47 -1.65 6.42
N VAL A 91 5.40 -1.02 6.89
CA VAL A 91 4.03 -1.30 6.48
C VAL A 91 3.38 0.00 6.03
N VAL A 92 2.85 0.04 4.81
CA VAL A 92 2.10 1.18 4.29
C VAL A 92 0.71 0.73 3.88
N ILE A 93 -0.32 1.13 4.64
CA ILE A 93 -1.71 0.91 4.25
C ILE A 93 -2.08 1.97 3.22
N THR A 94 -2.19 1.55 1.96
CA THR A 94 -2.24 2.43 0.77
C THR A 94 -3.59 3.10 0.56
N SER A 95 -4.66 2.53 1.10
CA SER A 95 -6.00 3.11 1.12
C SER A 95 -6.75 2.59 2.34
N SER A 96 -7.54 3.47 2.96
CA SER A 96 -8.47 3.10 4.03
C SER A 96 -9.76 3.90 3.91
N ASP A 97 -10.85 3.29 4.36
CA ASP A 97 -12.20 3.87 4.42
C ASP A 97 -12.41 4.71 5.69
N LEU A 98 -11.33 4.95 6.44
CA LEU A 98 -11.37 5.79 7.62
C LEU A 98 -11.84 7.21 7.25
N PRO A 99 -12.65 7.86 8.10
CA PRO A 99 -13.12 9.20 7.82
C PRO A 99 -11.97 10.20 7.87
N SER A 100 -11.80 10.97 6.78
CA SER A 100 -10.89 12.12 6.77
C SER A 100 -11.60 13.38 7.28
N PRO A 101 -10.96 14.16 8.19
CA PRO A 101 -11.43 15.49 8.57
C PRO A 101 -11.55 16.47 7.39
N ARG A 102 -10.90 16.16 6.26
CA ARG A 102 -10.92 16.99 5.05
C ARG A 102 -12.12 16.69 4.13
N GLY A 103 -12.94 15.70 4.46
CA GLY A 103 -14.14 15.30 3.72
C GLY A 103 -14.06 13.91 3.08
N SER A 104 -15.18 13.46 2.52
CA SER A 104 -15.34 12.15 1.87
C SER A 104 -14.45 11.92 0.65
N ASP A 105 -13.98 13.01 0.05
CA ASP A 105 -13.15 13.03 -1.15
C ASP A 105 -11.67 12.80 -0.84
N TYR A 106 -11.33 12.35 0.36
CA TYR A 106 -9.96 12.03 0.75
C TYR A 106 -9.87 10.55 1.15
N LEU A 107 -8.78 9.92 0.71
CA LEU A 107 -8.29 8.62 1.18
C LEU A 107 -7.25 8.87 2.25
N ILE A 108 -7.23 8.00 3.25
CA ILE A 108 -6.20 8.02 4.28
C ILE A 108 -5.17 6.94 3.96
N VAL A 109 -3.91 7.37 3.88
CA VAL A 109 -2.74 6.51 3.82
C VAL A 109 -2.05 6.56 5.16
N LEU A 110 -1.75 5.38 5.70
CA LEU A 110 -1.03 5.23 6.95
C LEU A 110 0.30 4.53 6.64
N GLY A 111 1.38 4.99 7.25
CA GLY A 111 2.68 4.33 7.16
C GLY A 111 3.26 4.09 8.55
N SER A 112 3.94 2.96 8.73
CA SER A 112 4.68 2.62 9.94
C SER A 112 6.01 1.98 9.55
N GLN A 113 7.12 2.51 10.06
CA GLN A 113 8.47 1.96 9.86
C GLN A 113 9.11 1.71 11.23
N ARG A 114 9.60 0.50 11.45
CA ARG A 114 10.43 0.11 12.60
C ARG A 114 11.89 0.10 12.17
N THR A 115 12.70 0.88 12.87
CA THR A 115 14.16 0.90 12.68
C THR A 115 14.81 0.31 13.93
N ARG A 116 15.61 -0.73 13.75
CA ARG A 116 16.41 -1.32 14.84
C ARG A 116 17.78 -0.67 14.88
N HIS A 117 18.13 -0.08 16.00
CA HIS A 117 19.43 0.50 16.24
C HIS A 117 20.45 -0.56 16.70
N PRO A 118 21.77 -0.30 16.54
CA PRO A 118 22.82 -1.23 16.99
C PRO A 118 22.79 -1.54 18.50
N ASP A 119 22.21 -0.65 19.31
CA ASP A 119 22.04 -0.84 20.76
C ASP A 119 20.84 -1.75 21.12
N GLY A 120 20.13 -2.25 20.11
CA GLY A 120 18.96 -3.12 20.26
C GLY A 120 17.64 -2.36 20.44
N SER A 121 17.66 -1.02 20.57
CA SER A 121 16.46 -0.21 20.63
C SER A 121 15.72 -0.23 19.28
N VAL A 122 14.40 -0.13 19.33
CA VAL A 122 13.54 -0.07 18.14
C VAL A 122 12.79 1.25 18.17
N VAL A 123 13.00 2.08 17.15
CA VAL A 123 12.23 3.31 16.95
C VAL A 123 11.15 3.03 15.92
N THR A 124 9.92 3.48 16.20
CA THR A 124 8.80 3.37 15.27
C THR A 124 8.41 4.75 14.78
N GLU A 125 8.61 5.01 13.49
CA GLU A 125 8.06 6.19 12.81
C GLU A 125 6.67 5.84 12.28
N ARG A 126 5.68 6.70 12.55
CA ARG A 126 4.31 6.55 12.03
C ARG A 126 3.88 7.82 11.35
N ILE A 127 3.23 7.67 10.20
CA ILE A 127 2.74 8.78 9.40
C ILE A 127 1.29 8.55 9.00
N ARG A 128 0.60 9.67 8.80
CA ARG A 128 -0.74 9.73 8.22
C ARG A 128 -0.75 10.78 7.13
N MET A 129 -1.32 10.45 5.99
CA MET A 129 -1.52 11.40 4.88
C MET A 129 -2.95 11.29 4.37
N ASP A 130 -3.53 12.46 4.10
CA ASP A 130 -4.85 12.57 3.49
C ASP A 130 -4.67 12.90 2.00
N ILE A 131 -4.97 11.95 1.12
CA ILE A 131 -4.81 12.06 -0.34
C ILE A 131 -6.17 12.31 -0.96
N ARG A 132 -6.28 13.35 -1.79
CA ARG A 132 -7.54 13.61 -2.51
C ARG A 132 -7.85 12.47 -3.48
N LYS A 133 -9.02 11.86 -3.33
CA LYS A 133 -9.62 10.95 -4.32
C LYS A 133 -9.73 11.66 -5.64
N VAL A 134 -9.45 10.92 -6.69
CA VAL A 134 -9.67 11.40 -8.04
C VAL A 134 -10.89 10.71 -8.58
N ASP A 135 -11.83 11.48 -9.13
CA ASP A 135 -13.11 10.97 -9.65
C ASP A 135 -12.92 10.30 -11.03
N ALA A 136 -12.10 9.25 -11.04
CA ALA A 136 -11.81 8.40 -12.18
C ALA A 136 -11.28 7.06 -11.68
N VAL A 137 -11.74 5.97 -12.29
CA VAL A 137 -11.26 4.62 -11.98
C VAL A 137 -10.01 4.35 -12.81
N PHE A 138 -8.88 4.17 -12.13
CA PHE A 138 -7.62 3.76 -12.75
C PHE A 138 -7.22 2.38 -12.24
N VAL A 139 -6.85 1.51 -13.16
CA VAL A 139 -6.16 0.25 -12.84
C VAL A 139 -4.65 0.50 -12.77
N GLY A 140 -3.94 -0.23 -11.90
CA GLY A 140 -2.47 -0.13 -11.76
C GLY A 140 -1.96 1.01 -10.88
N THR A 141 -2.84 1.70 -10.13
CA THR A 141 -2.40 2.71 -9.16
C THR A 141 -1.63 2.12 -7.99
N GLY A 142 -1.97 0.89 -7.58
CA GLY A 142 -1.22 0.12 -6.58
C GLY A 142 0.21 -0.16 -7.05
N ASP A 143 0.36 -0.71 -8.25
CA ASP A 143 1.67 -1.00 -8.86
C ASP A 143 2.56 0.26 -8.93
N LEU A 144 2.00 1.38 -9.39
CA LEU A 144 2.72 2.65 -9.45
C LEU A 144 3.08 3.15 -8.04
N PHE A 145 2.18 3.01 -7.07
CA PHE A 145 2.46 3.38 -5.68
C PHE A 145 3.60 2.54 -5.11
N ALA A 146 3.57 1.22 -5.26
CA ALA A 146 4.59 0.30 -4.77
C ALA A 146 5.96 0.59 -5.42
N ALA A 147 5.99 0.81 -6.74
CA ALA A 147 7.22 1.14 -7.47
C ALA A 147 7.82 2.48 -7.02
N MET A 148 6.99 3.51 -6.87
CA MET A 148 7.45 4.84 -6.41
C MET A 148 7.88 4.79 -4.95
N LEU A 149 7.18 4.06 -4.10
CA LEU A 149 7.54 3.87 -2.70
C LEU A 149 8.91 3.20 -2.59
N LEU A 150 9.14 2.09 -3.32
CA LEU A 150 10.44 1.42 -3.37
C LEU A 150 11.56 2.39 -3.79
N ALA A 151 11.34 3.18 -4.84
CA ALA A 151 12.35 4.12 -5.33
C ALA A 151 12.69 5.19 -4.27
N TRP A 152 11.69 5.71 -3.56
CA TRP A 152 11.90 6.76 -2.58
C TRP A 152 12.37 6.25 -1.22
N THR A 153 11.96 5.07 -0.78
CA THR A 153 12.53 4.43 0.43
C THR A 153 13.98 4.03 0.18
N HIS A 154 14.35 3.61 -1.02
CA HIS A 154 15.75 3.39 -1.37
C HIS A 154 16.58 4.69 -1.29
N LYS A 155 16.04 5.82 -1.74
CA LYS A 155 16.73 7.14 -1.63
C LYS A 155 16.68 7.74 -0.23
N HIS A 156 15.69 7.39 0.57
CA HIS A 156 15.44 7.94 1.90
C HIS A 156 15.14 6.80 2.90
N PRO A 157 16.10 5.91 3.20
CA PRO A 157 15.85 4.66 3.93
C PRO A 157 15.35 4.87 5.37
N ASN A 158 15.74 5.98 6.00
CA ASN A 158 15.41 6.30 7.39
C ASN A 158 14.41 7.46 7.52
N ASN A 159 13.60 7.72 6.48
CA ASN A 159 12.63 8.81 6.48
C ASN A 159 11.40 8.41 5.69
N LEU A 160 10.55 7.58 6.32
CA LEU A 160 9.33 7.08 5.70
C LEU A 160 8.42 8.24 5.30
N LYS A 161 8.35 9.29 6.12
CA LYS A 161 7.56 10.49 5.82
C LYS A 161 7.90 11.09 4.46
N VAL A 162 9.18 11.38 4.20
CA VAL A 162 9.61 11.97 2.92
C VAL A 162 9.40 10.99 1.76
N ALA A 163 9.66 9.70 1.98
CA ALA A 163 9.46 8.70 0.92
C ALA A 163 7.99 8.62 0.48
N CYS A 164 7.08 8.59 1.46
CA CYS A 164 5.65 8.57 1.24
C CYS A 164 5.12 9.88 0.63
N GLU A 165 5.54 11.05 1.11
CA GLU A 165 5.15 12.35 0.53
C GLU A 165 5.53 12.45 -0.95
N LYS A 166 6.76 12.02 -1.30
CA LYS A 166 7.22 12.02 -2.69
C LYS A 166 6.50 11.00 -3.56
N THR A 167 6.16 9.83 -3.00
CA THR A 167 5.35 8.80 -3.66
C THR A 167 3.98 9.35 -4.03
N VAL A 168 3.27 9.93 -3.05
CA VAL A 168 1.95 10.53 -3.23
C VAL A 168 1.99 11.70 -4.20
N SER A 169 3.01 12.56 -4.12
CA SER A 169 3.18 13.69 -5.05
C SER A 169 3.36 13.22 -6.50
N ALA A 170 4.19 12.19 -6.73
CA ALA A 170 4.38 11.62 -8.05
C ALA A 170 3.09 10.99 -8.59
N MET A 171 2.40 10.19 -7.76
CA MET A 171 1.09 9.62 -8.08
C MET A 171 0.10 10.70 -8.50
N HIS A 172 -0.01 11.78 -7.73
CA HIS A 172 -0.92 12.88 -8.02
C HIS A 172 -0.65 13.52 -9.39
N HIS A 173 0.62 13.81 -9.71
CA HIS A 173 0.98 14.38 -11.00
C HIS A 173 0.71 13.45 -12.17
N VAL A 174 0.98 12.15 -12.02
CA VAL A 174 0.68 11.14 -13.05
C VAL A 174 -0.82 11.06 -13.29
N LEU A 175 -1.62 10.89 -12.24
CA LEU A 175 -3.09 10.82 -12.35
C LEU A 175 -3.68 12.08 -12.99
N GLN A 176 -3.25 13.28 -12.57
CA GLN A 176 -3.70 14.53 -13.18
C GLN A 176 -3.35 14.63 -14.66
N ARG A 177 -2.14 14.19 -15.05
CA ARG A 177 -1.73 14.19 -16.46
C ARG A 177 -2.56 13.20 -17.27
N THR A 178 -2.79 12.00 -16.74
CA THR A 178 -3.62 10.98 -17.40
C THR A 178 -5.04 11.48 -17.63
N ILE A 179 -5.65 12.16 -16.65
CA ILE A 179 -7.01 12.73 -16.78
C ILE A 179 -7.05 13.82 -17.85
N LYS A 180 -6.09 14.75 -17.82
CA LYS A 180 -6.01 15.81 -18.83
C LYS A 180 -5.88 15.22 -20.24
N CYS A 181 -5.06 14.19 -20.41
CA CYS A 181 -4.92 13.48 -21.68
C CYS A 181 -6.22 12.77 -22.10
N ALA A 182 -6.89 12.08 -21.17
CA ALA A 182 -8.15 11.40 -21.44
C ALA A 182 -9.27 12.38 -21.83
N GLN A 183 -9.39 13.51 -21.13
CA GLN A 183 -10.34 14.58 -21.44
C GLN A 183 -10.08 15.22 -22.80
N ALA A 184 -8.81 15.45 -23.15
CA ALA A 184 -8.44 15.98 -24.47
C ALA A 184 -8.78 15.00 -25.61
N GLN A 185 -8.71 13.69 -25.35
CA GLN A 185 -9.05 12.64 -26.32
C GLN A 185 -10.56 12.37 -26.42
N ALA A 186 -11.32 12.54 -25.35
CA ALA A 186 -12.76 12.26 -25.28
C ALA A 186 -13.64 13.32 -25.99
N GLY A 187 -13.09 14.50 -26.31
CA GLY A 187 -13.88 15.66 -26.76
C GLY A 187 -14.71 16.25 -25.62
N THR A 188 -15.12 17.52 -25.76
CA THR A 188 -15.74 18.35 -24.68
C THR A 188 -17.08 17.86 -24.11
N ASP A 189 -17.57 16.67 -24.47
CA ASP A 189 -18.95 16.24 -24.17
C ASP A 189 -19.10 14.80 -23.65
N ARG A 190 -18.01 14.17 -23.19
CA ARG A 190 -18.10 12.82 -22.58
C ARG A 190 -17.29 12.74 -21.30
N SER A 191 -17.98 12.67 -20.16
CA SER A 191 -17.41 12.21 -18.90
C SER A 191 -16.86 10.79 -19.10
N PRO A 192 -15.67 10.42 -18.58
CA PRO A 192 -15.14 9.07 -18.73
C PRO A 192 -16.14 8.09 -18.10
N ALA A 193 -16.87 7.38 -18.95
CA ALA A 193 -17.90 6.45 -18.52
C ALA A 193 -17.28 5.31 -17.71
N ARG A 194 -17.93 4.94 -16.60
CA ARG A 194 -17.64 3.71 -15.86
C ARG A 194 -17.71 2.52 -16.85
N PRO A 195 -16.72 1.62 -16.88
CA PRO A 195 -16.81 0.42 -17.71
C PRO A 195 -18.00 -0.43 -17.22
N SER A 196 -18.98 -0.65 -18.09
CA SER A 196 -20.05 -1.62 -17.89
C SER A 196 -19.50 -3.01 -18.19
N TRP A 197 -19.37 -3.85 -17.17
CA TRP A 197 -19.15 -5.28 -17.38
C TRP A 197 -20.51 -5.96 -17.48
N SER A 198 -20.73 -6.66 -18.59
CA SER A 198 -21.89 -7.51 -18.88
C SER A 198 -21.55 -8.97 -18.66
#